data_AF-A0A960JAG8-F1
#
_entry.id   AF-A0A960JAG8-F1
#
_cell.length_a   1.000
_cell.length_b   1.000
_cell.length_c   1.000
_cell.angle_alpha   90.00
_cell.angle_beta   90.00
_cell.angle_gamma   90.00
#
_symmetry.space_group_name_H-M   'P 1'
#
loop_
_entity.id
_entity.type
_entity.pdbx_description
1 polymer ?
#
loop_
_entity_poly.entity_id
_entity_poly.type
_entity_poly.pdbx_seq_one_letter_code
_entity_poly.pdbx_strand_id
1 'polypeptide(L)'
;SIGRGTVIRHIQAHEGEDDGIEFFGGTANLSYFVSDGSKDDSLDSTFGWRGVAQFGFILQDAVEADRGYEGDGNENGFANTPLTDPKIWNVTFVGQQSGGRGLNPRRGHNGTFNNNIIMNFGNDGIDPVLADAGTDPKLNANLFWLNAGGKAGLLDQNDSQAADILTNGMRNIAANPLLRNIRFEGNPDPRPRDGSPALMVGAGLTPPSSDVSSPEGSFIGGFSATDNWLEEWTFFGSEDNYDADPSNDTITPDPNETPIAQ
;
A
#
# COMPACT_ATOMS: atom_id res chain seq x y z
N SER A 1 19.33 -16.25 -5.19
CA SER A 1 18.13 -15.73 -4.51
C SER A 1 18.51 -15.24 -3.12
N ILE A 2 17.81 -14.22 -2.62
CA ILE A 2 17.94 -13.72 -1.25
C ILE A 2 16.94 -14.49 -0.36
N GLY A 3 17.40 -14.98 0.79
CA GLY A 3 16.67 -15.95 1.62
C GLY A 3 15.99 -15.35 2.86
N ARG A 4 15.13 -16.13 3.51
CA ARG A 4 14.30 -15.77 4.69
C ARG A 4 15.03 -15.18 5.89
N GLY A 5 16.34 -15.40 6.01
CA GLY A 5 17.16 -14.76 7.05
C GLY A 5 17.56 -13.32 6.73
N THR A 6 17.23 -12.83 5.54
CA THR A 6 17.53 -11.47 5.10
C THR A 6 16.42 -10.53 5.54
N VAL A 7 16.80 -9.51 6.29
CA VAL A 7 15.89 -8.46 6.77
C VAL A 7 16.23 -7.18 6.02
N ILE A 8 15.29 -6.73 5.19
CA ILE A 8 15.34 -5.42 4.55
C ILE A 8 14.39 -4.54 5.36
N ARG A 9 14.89 -3.44 5.92
CA ARG A 9 14.09 -2.56 6.76
C ARG A 9 14.54 -1.11 6.70
N HIS A 10 13.59 -0.19 6.88
CA HIS A 10 13.83 1.26 6.83
C HIS A 10 14.53 1.65 5.53
N ILE A 11 13.86 1.33 4.41
CA ILE A 11 14.32 1.70 3.07
C ILE A 11 13.28 2.58 2.40
N GLN A 12 13.75 3.54 1.62
CA GLN A 12 12.93 4.42 0.82
C GLN A 12 13.43 4.39 -0.62
N ALA A 13 12.51 4.20 -1.56
CA ALA A 13 12.69 4.52 -2.97
C ALA A 13 11.95 5.83 -3.23
N HIS A 14 12.65 6.83 -3.76
CA HIS A 14 12.16 8.20 -3.90
C HIS A 14 12.36 8.69 -5.33
N GLU A 15 11.27 9.09 -5.98
CA GLU A 15 11.24 9.74 -7.30
C GLU A 15 12.00 8.98 -8.41
N GLY A 16 11.87 7.65 -8.43
CA GLY A 16 12.45 6.80 -9.47
C GLY A 16 11.65 6.82 -10.78
N GLU A 17 12.32 6.69 -11.92
CA GLU A 17 11.66 6.56 -13.24
C GLU A 17 11.09 5.16 -13.52
N ASP A 18 11.36 4.20 -12.64
CA ASP A 18 11.05 2.78 -12.78
C ASP A 18 10.33 2.32 -11.49
N ASP A 19 10.17 1.01 -11.32
CA ASP A 19 9.59 0.44 -10.12
C ASP A 19 10.31 0.89 -8.84
N GLY A 20 9.54 1.23 -7.81
CA GLY A 20 10.10 1.72 -6.55
C GLY A 20 10.85 0.63 -5.78
N ILE A 21 10.19 -0.51 -5.57
CA ILE A 21 10.79 -1.69 -4.94
C ILE A 21 10.34 -2.93 -5.69
N GLU A 22 11.27 -3.70 -6.23
CA GLU A 22 10.96 -4.89 -7.03
C GLU A 22 11.68 -6.14 -6.50
N PHE A 23 10.94 -7.25 -6.42
CA PHE A 23 11.48 -8.55 -6.01
C PHE A 23 11.46 -9.60 -7.13
N PHE A 24 12.64 -10.02 -7.55
CA PHE A 24 12.85 -11.16 -8.45
C PHE A 24 13.07 -12.46 -7.68
N GLY A 25 11.98 -13.05 -7.20
CA GLY A 25 12.01 -14.34 -6.50
C GLY A 25 12.61 -14.30 -5.08
N GLY A 26 12.69 -15.48 -4.45
CA GLY A 26 13.29 -15.63 -3.13
C GLY A 26 12.31 -15.44 -1.96
N THR A 27 12.85 -15.20 -0.76
CA THR A 27 12.07 -15.20 0.49
C THR A 27 12.49 -14.09 1.45
N ALA A 28 13.16 -13.05 0.95
CA ALA A 28 13.54 -11.89 1.75
C ALA A 28 12.29 -11.19 2.31
N ASN A 29 12.37 -10.73 3.55
CA ASN A 29 11.30 -9.95 4.17
C ASN A 29 11.65 -8.45 4.13
N LEU A 30 10.61 -7.63 3.99
CA LEU A 30 10.64 -6.19 3.93
C LEU A 30 9.77 -5.63 5.07
N SER A 31 10.29 -4.65 5.82
CA SER A 31 9.50 -3.99 6.87
C SER A 31 9.84 -2.52 7.03
N TYR A 32 8.88 -1.65 7.31
CA TYR A 32 9.10 -0.20 7.41
C TYR A 32 9.74 0.32 6.12
N PHE A 33 8.94 0.42 5.06
CA PHE A 33 9.43 0.77 3.75
C PHE A 33 8.57 1.87 3.11
N VAL A 34 9.22 2.70 2.31
CA VAL A 34 8.58 3.77 1.56
C VAL A 34 8.89 3.61 0.08
N SER A 35 7.87 3.78 -0.75
CA SER A 35 8.03 4.02 -2.18
C SER A 35 7.18 5.22 -2.51
N ASP A 36 7.84 6.31 -2.87
CA ASP A 36 7.19 7.58 -3.15
C ASP A 36 7.72 8.21 -4.43
N GLY A 37 6.81 8.72 -5.26
CA GLY A 37 7.17 9.37 -6.52
C GLY A 37 7.69 8.42 -7.61
N SER A 38 7.64 7.10 -7.42
CA SER A 38 7.99 6.12 -8.45
C SER A 38 7.06 6.23 -9.65
N LYS A 39 7.62 6.26 -10.85
CA LYS A 39 6.88 6.50 -12.10
C LYS A 39 6.32 5.26 -12.78
N ASP A 40 6.74 4.08 -12.33
CA ASP A 40 6.12 2.81 -12.71
C ASP A 40 5.41 2.18 -11.50
N ASP A 41 5.64 0.91 -11.18
CA ASP A 41 4.97 0.22 -10.09
C ASP A 41 5.64 0.53 -8.74
N SER A 42 4.85 0.90 -7.73
CA SER A 42 5.43 1.32 -6.44
C SER A 42 6.06 0.16 -5.66
N LEU A 43 5.48 -1.03 -5.78
CA LEU A 43 5.99 -2.29 -5.28
C LEU A 43 5.65 -3.40 -6.28
N ASP A 44 6.66 -4.08 -6.83
CA ASP A 44 6.47 -5.21 -7.74
C ASP A 44 7.11 -6.50 -7.19
N SER A 45 6.56 -7.62 -7.62
CA SER A 45 7.14 -8.92 -7.37
C SER A 45 6.87 -9.94 -8.47
N THR A 46 7.93 -10.65 -8.82
CA THR A 46 7.91 -11.67 -9.85
C THR A 46 8.80 -12.87 -9.48
N PHE A 47 8.90 -13.85 -10.39
CA PHE A 47 9.78 -15.02 -10.30
C PHE A 47 9.69 -15.82 -8.99
N GLY A 48 8.49 -15.92 -8.40
CA GLY A 48 8.27 -16.77 -7.24
C GLY A 48 8.74 -16.15 -5.93
N TRP A 49 8.63 -14.83 -5.75
CA TRP A 49 8.88 -14.22 -4.44
C TRP A 49 7.81 -14.64 -3.44
N ARG A 50 8.26 -15.05 -2.25
CA ARG A 50 7.40 -15.59 -1.17
C ARG A 50 7.75 -14.99 0.19
N GLY A 51 8.25 -13.75 0.16
CA GLY A 51 8.58 -12.97 1.34
C GLY A 51 7.35 -12.36 1.99
N VAL A 52 7.60 -11.62 3.08
CA VAL A 52 6.62 -10.79 3.76
C VAL A 52 7.03 -9.34 3.57
N ALA A 53 6.09 -8.47 3.19
CA ALA A 53 6.24 -7.02 3.29
C ALA A 53 5.24 -6.50 4.34
N GLN A 54 5.72 -5.77 5.34
CA GLN A 54 4.88 -5.25 6.41
C GLN A 54 5.23 -3.81 6.81
N PHE A 55 4.23 -2.99 7.16
CA PHE A 55 4.42 -1.57 7.49
C PHE A 55 5.06 -0.82 6.33
N GLY A 56 4.25 -0.61 5.30
CA GLY A 56 4.65 0.13 4.11
C GLY A 56 3.86 1.43 3.94
N PHE A 57 4.50 2.42 3.34
CA PHE A 57 3.86 3.62 2.85
C PHE A 57 4.17 3.79 1.37
N ILE A 58 3.13 3.78 0.55
CA ILE A 58 3.22 4.00 -0.88
C ILE A 58 2.47 5.27 -1.21
N LEU A 59 3.17 6.20 -1.86
CA LEU A 59 2.62 7.49 -2.29
C LEU A 59 3.02 7.69 -3.76
N GLN A 60 2.10 7.41 -4.68
CA GLN A 60 2.40 7.57 -6.11
C GLN A 60 2.72 9.03 -6.45
N ASP A 61 3.57 9.22 -7.46
CA ASP A 61 3.74 10.52 -8.10
C ASP A 61 2.38 11.08 -8.54
N ALA A 62 2.26 12.41 -8.49
CA ALA A 62 0.99 13.07 -8.76
C ALA A 62 0.60 13.08 -10.25
N VAL A 63 1.55 12.80 -11.16
CA VAL A 63 1.42 12.94 -12.61
C VAL A 63 1.58 11.60 -13.32
N GLU A 64 2.62 10.83 -12.98
CA GLU A 64 3.04 9.64 -13.72
C GLU A 64 3.32 8.47 -12.74
N ALA A 65 2.48 7.44 -12.79
CA ALA A 65 2.65 6.19 -12.03
C ALA A 65 1.74 5.10 -12.66
N ASP A 66 2.06 3.82 -12.45
CA ASP A 66 1.21 2.71 -12.92
C ASP A 66 0.46 2.04 -11.76
N ARG A 67 1.03 1.07 -11.04
CA ARG A 67 0.34 0.35 -9.96
C ARG A 67 0.90 0.69 -8.58
N GLY A 68 0.04 0.71 -7.57
CA GLY A 68 0.49 0.72 -6.17
C GLY A 68 1.18 -0.61 -5.82
N TYR A 69 0.66 -1.71 -6.33
CA TYR A 69 1.28 -3.02 -6.29
C TYR A 69 1.06 -3.77 -7.59
N GLU A 70 2.13 -4.31 -8.16
CA GLU A 70 2.11 -5.29 -9.23
C GLU A 70 2.62 -6.65 -8.72
N GLY A 71 2.12 -7.74 -9.32
CA GLY A 71 2.85 -8.97 -9.22
C GLY A 71 2.50 -9.99 -10.28
N ASP A 72 3.52 -10.69 -10.75
CA ASP A 72 3.44 -11.76 -11.73
C ASP A 72 4.12 -13.05 -11.23
N GLY A 73 3.81 -14.17 -11.89
CA GLY A 73 4.58 -15.39 -11.82
C GLY A 73 5.83 -15.34 -12.71
N ASN A 74 6.44 -16.49 -12.97
CA ASN A 74 7.61 -16.57 -13.85
C ASN A 74 7.21 -16.29 -15.32
N GLU A 75 7.84 -15.31 -15.97
CA GLU A 75 7.55 -14.93 -17.37
C GLU A 75 7.79 -16.07 -18.39
N ASN A 76 8.67 -17.02 -18.08
CA ASN A 76 8.96 -18.19 -18.93
C ASN A 76 7.91 -19.30 -18.77
N GLY A 77 6.94 -19.10 -17.88
CA GLY A 77 5.83 -20.01 -17.65
C GLY A 77 5.15 -19.68 -16.34
N PHE A 78 3.99 -19.05 -16.39
CA PHE A 78 3.30 -18.53 -15.20
C PHE A 78 2.89 -19.61 -14.20
N ALA A 79 2.73 -20.86 -14.64
CA ALA A 79 2.48 -22.01 -13.76
C ALA A 79 3.76 -22.62 -13.16
N ASN A 80 4.95 -22.10 -13.48
CA ASN A 80 6.20 -22.61 -12.95
C ASN A 80 6.25 -22.41 -11.44
N THR A 81 6.67 -23.46 -10.73
CA THR A 81 6.78 -23.41 -9.27
C THR A 81 8.20 -23.02 -8.84
N PRO A 82 8.34 -22.33 -7.70
CA PRO A 82 7.25 -21.79 -6.89
C PRO A 82 6.51 -20.64 -7.57
N LEU A 83 5.18 -20.58 -7.39
CA LEU A 83 4.38 -19.40 -7.74
C LEU A 83 4.78 -18.21 -6.86
N THR A 84 4.61 -17.01 -7.39
CA THR A 84 4.76 -15.77 -6.62
C THR A 84 3.62 -15.70 -5.61
N ASP A 85 3.97 -15.62 -4.32
CA ASP A 85 3.04 -15.79 -3.20
C ASP A 85 3.52 -14.96 -2.01
N PRO A 86 3.57 -13.63 -2.16
CA PRO A 86 3.99 -12.75 -1.08
C PRO A 86 2.89 -12.58 -0.05
N LYS A 87 3.30 -12.19 1.15
CA LYS A 87 2.38 -11.75 2.20
C LYS A 87 2.56 -10.26 2.41
N ILE A 88 1.57 -9.48 2.01
CA ILE A 88 1.57 -8.02 2.15
C ILE A 88 0.65 -7.64 3.31
N TRP A 89 1.20 -6.99 4.32
CA TRP A 89 0.52 -6.67 5.57
C TRP A 89 0.65 -5.20 5.91
N ASN A 90 -0.42 -4.56 6.37
CA ASN A 90 -0.31 -3.22 6.97
C ASN A 90 0.47 -2.25 6.05
N VAL A 91 0.01 -2.08 4.82
CA VAL A 91 0.55 -1.10 3.88
C VAL A 91 -0.53 -0.06 3.58
N THR A 92 -0.15 1.21 3.60
CA THR A 92 -1.01 2.30 3.15
C THR A 92 -0.59 2.69 1.73
N PHE A 93 -1.42 2.36 0.75
CA PHE A 93 -1.27 2.73 -0.65
C PHE A 93 -2.11 3.97 -0.95
N VAL A 94 -1.45 5.04 -1.39
CA VAL A 94 -2.06 6.28 -1.83
C VAL A 94 -1.70 6.49 -3.30
N GLY A 95 -2.69 6.32 -4.17
CA GLY A 95 -2.56 6.55 -5.59
C GLY A 95 -2.83 8.00 -5.99
N GLN A 96 -3.01 8.19 -7.29
CA GLN A 96 -3.40 9.44 -7.94
C GLN A 96 -4.69 9.26 -8.76
N GLN A 97 -5.47 10.34 -8.98
CA GLN A 97 -6.78 10.27 -9.64
C GLN A 97 -6.72 10.34 -11.19
N SER A 98 -5.57 10.69 -11.77
CA SER A 98 -5.36 10.72 -13.22
C SER A 98 -5.20 9.34 -13.86
N GLY A 99 -5.06 8.27 -13.08
CA GLY A 99 -4.95 6.89 -13.57
C GLY A 99 -4.49 5.92 -12.49
N GLY A 100 -3.81 4.86 -12.91
CA GLY A 100 -3.19 3.87 -12.04
C GLY A 100 -4.15 2.93 -11.30
N ARG A 101 -3.62 1.80 -10.83
CA ARG A 101 -4.37 0.76 -10.10
C ARG A 101 -3.78 0.52 -8.73
N GLY A 102 -4.61 0.24 -7.73
CA GLY A 102 -4.17 -0.05 -6.38
C GLY A 102 -3.38 -1.35 -6.32
N LEU A 103 -4.07 -2.49 -6.43
CA LEU A 103 -3.47 -3.82 -6.42
C LEU A 103 -3.73 -4.53 -7.75
N ASN A 104 -2.68 -5.05 -8.40
CA ASN A 104 -2.80 -5.78 -9.65
C ASN A 104 -1.99 -7.09 -9.62
N PRO A 105 -2.43 -8.11 -8.87
CA PRO A 105 -1.86 -9.45 -8.93
C PRO A 105 -2.31 -10.18 -10.20
N ARG A 106 -1.35 -10.79 -10.92
CA ARG A 106 -1.53 -11.34 -12.26
C ARG A 106 -0.81 -12.67 -12.44
N ARG A 107 -1.23 -13.45 -13.43
CA ARG A 107 -0.52 -14.60 -14.03
C ARG A 107 0.40 -15.40 -13.09
N GLY A 108 -0.12 -16.38 -12.36
CA GLY A 108 0.72 -17.25 -11.53
C GLY A 108 1.10 -16.64 -10.18
N HIS A 109 0.19 -15.81 -9.65
CA HIS A 109 0.35 -15.06 -8.42
C HIS A 109 -0.75 -15.37 -7.39
N ASN A 110 -0.33 -15.78 -6.20
CA ASN A 110 -1.20 -16.20 -5.09
C ASN A 110 -1.02 -15.34 -3.84
N GLY A 111 -0.58 -14.09 -4.01
CA GLY A 111 -0.28 -13.21 -2.89
C GLY A 111 -1.45 -13.00 -1.94
N THR A 112 -1.12 -12.82 -0.66
CA THR A 112 -2.10 -12.52 0.39
C THR A 112 -1.91 -11.09 0.88
N PHE A 113 -2.96 -10.28 0.81
CA PHE A 113 -2.99 -8.86 1.19
C PHE A 113 -3.90 -8.69 2.41
N ASN A 114 -3.31 -8.36 3.54
CA ASN A 114 -4.05 -8.19 4.79
C ASN A 114 -3.85 -6.80 5.39
N ASN A 115 -4.90 -6.24 5.97
CA ASN A 115 -4.81 -4.98 6.74
C ASN A 115 -4.24 -3.81 5.92
N ASN A 116 -4.49 -3.71 4.62
CA ASN A 116 -3.97 -2.60 3.82
C ASN A 116 -5.02 -1.50 3.67
N ILE A 117 -4.56 -0.26 3.53
CA ILE A 117 -5.40 0.85 3.04
C ILE A 117 -5.06 1.03 1.56
N ILE A 118 -6.06 1.01 0.69
CA ILE A 118 -5.90 1.24 -0.75
C ILE A 118 -6.79 2.39 -1.16
N MET A 119 -6.20 3.54 -1.45
CA MET A 119 -6.97 4.72 -1.74
C MET A 119 -6.45 5.59 -2.87
N ASN A 120 -7.36 6.37 -3.43
CA ASN A 120 -7.08 7.45 -4.36
C ASN A 120 -6.55 7.01 -5.75
N PHE A 121 -6.78 5.76 -6.17
CA PHE A 121 -6.39 5.29 -7.50
C PHE A 121 -7.46 5.60 -8.56
N GLY A 122 -7.06 6.26 -9.65
CA GLY A 122 -7.95 6.73 -10.71
C GLY A 122 -8.69 5.60 -11.44
N ASN A 123 -8.04 4.45 -11.68
CA ASN A 123 -8.66 3.32 -12.36
C ASN A 123 -9.38 2.38 -11.39
N ASP A 124 -8.66 1.62 -10.57
CA ASP A 124 -9.24 0.56 -9.73
C ASP A 124 -8.51 0.46 -8.39
N GLY A 125 -9.24 0.07 -7.32
CA GLY A 125 -8.60 -0.29 -6.06
C GLY A 125 -7.91 -1.66 -6.13
N ILE A 126 -8.51 -2.59 -6.88
CA ILE A 126 -7.90 -3.87 -7.22
C ILE A 126 -8.42 -4.34 -8.58
N ASP A 127 -7.52 -4.93 -9.37
CA ASP A 127 -7.81 -5.55 -10.66
C ASP A 127 -7.00 -6.85 -10.75
N PRO A 128 -7.51 -7.99 -10.23
CA PRO A 128 -6.79 -9.24 -10.27
C PRO A 128 -7.03 -9.94 -11.61
N VAL A 129 -5.97 -10.36 -12.31
CA VAL A 129 -6.13 -11.06 -13.61
C VAL A 129 -6.28 -12.57 -13.37
N LEU A 130 -7.48 -12.96 -12.92
CA LEU A 130 -7.80 -14.33 -12.50
C LEU A 130 -8.05 -15.31 -13.65
N ALA A 131 -8.22 -14.82 -14.87
CA ALA A 131 -8.34 -15.66 -16.06
C ALA A 131 -7.05 -16.45 -16.36
N ASP A 132 -5.93 -16.04 -15.76
CA ASP A 132 -4.64 -16.68 -15.94
C ASP A 132 -4.44 -17.85 -14.99
N ALA A 133 -3.86 -18.93 -15.52
CA ALA A 133 -3.68 -20.17 -14.78
C ALA A 133 -2.80 -19.96 -13.53
N GLY A 134 -3.33 -20.30 -12.36
CA GLY A 134 -2.59 -20.29 -11.09
C GLY A 134 -2.59 -18.94 -10.36
N THR A 135 -3.45 -18.00 -10.74
CA THR A 135 -3.66 -16.73 -10.03
C THR A 135 -4.84 -16.85 -9.05
N ASP A 136 -4.58 -16.75 -7.74
CA ASP A 136 -5.59 -16.83 -6.66
C ASP A 136 -5.17 -15.93 -5.47
N PRO A 137 -5.22 -14.60 -5.63
CA PRO A 137 -4.86 -13.64 -4.60
C PRO A 137 -5.93 -13.60 -3.50
N LYS A 138 -5.48 -13.40 -2.26
CA LYS A 138 -6.36 -13.38 -1.08
C LYS A 138 -6.32 -12.02 -0.43
N LEU A 139 -7.48 -11.42 -0.19
CA LEU A 139 -7.58 -10.09 0.41
C LEU A 139 -8.39 -10.15 1.68
N ASN A 140 -7.81 -9.82 2.83
CA ASN A 140 -8.54 -9.79 4.10
C ASN A 140 -8.33 -8.49 4.88
N ALA A 141 -9.40 -7.98 5.49
CA ALA A 141 -9.36 -6.81 6.36
C ALA A 141 -8.70 -5.59 5.72
N ASN A 142 -8.85 -5.40 4.41
CA ASN A 142 -8.36 -4.21 3.72
C ASN A 142 -9.43 -3.12 3.71
N LEU A 143 -9.01 -1.86 3.70
CA LEU A 143 -9.87 -0.70 3.61
C LEU A 143 -9.63 -0.01 2.27
N PHE A 144 -10.70 0.28 1.53
CA PHE A 144 -10.61 0.98 0.26
C PHE A 144 -11.40 2.28 0.26
N TRP A 145 -10.87 3.29 -0.44
CA TRP A 145 -11.49 4.61 -0.47
C TRP A 145 -11.09 5.45 -1.69
N LEU A 146 -12.06 6.13 -2.32
CA LEU A 146 -11.81 7.03 -3.46
C LEU A 146 -11.04 6.39 -4.63
N ASN A 147 -11.29 5.12 -4.93
CA ASN A 147 -10.74 4.50 -6.13
C ASN A 147 -11.75 4.61 -7.29
N ALA A 148 -11.33 4.31 -8.52
CA ALA A 148 -12.20 4.27 -9.69
C ALA A 148 -12.97 5.58 -9.94
N GLY A 149 -12.21 6.67 -10.10
CA GLY A 149 -12.73 8.01 -10.37
C GLY A 149 -13.51 8.60 -9.19
N GLY A 150 -12.97 8.47 -7.97
CA GLY A 150 -13.54 9.05 -6.75
C GLY A 150 -14.73 8.28 -6.17
N LYS A 151 -14.97 7.04 -6.62
CA LYS A 151 -15.99 6.19 -5.99
C LYS A 151 -15.44 5.65 -4.67
N ALA A 152 -16.32 5.37 -3.71
CA ALA A 152 -15.98 4.45 -2.62
C ALA A 152 -15.78 3.00 -3.13
N GLY A 153 -15.78 2.81 -4.46
CA GLY A 153 -15.87 1.56 -5.16
C GLY A 153 -14.53 0.85 -5.25
N LEU A 154 -14.63 -0.45 -5.08
CA LEU A 154 -13.55 -1.37 -4.80
C LEU A 154 -12.97 -1.99 -6.09
N LEU A 155 -13.60 -1.79 -7.25
CA LEU A 155 -13.49 -2.68 -8.42
C LEU A 155 -13.59 -1.99 -9.77
N ASP A 156 -12.99 -2.64 -10.77
CA ASP A 156 -13.38 -2.53 -12.18
C ASP A 156 -14.88 -2.85 -12.30
N GLN A 157 -15.60 -1.96 -12.96
CA GLN A 157 -17.05 -2.05 -13.17
C GLN A 157 -17.45 -3.24 -14.06
N ASN A 158 -16.49 -4.03 -14.56
CA ASN A 158 -16.72 -5.16 -15.46
C ASN A 158 -16.22 -6.53 -14.96
N ASP A 159 -15.53 -6.63 -13.81
CA ASP A 159 -15.06 -7.93 -13.28
C ASP A 159 -15.95 -8.46 -12.15
N SER A 160 -16.74 -9.49 -12.47
CA SER A 160 -17.59 -10.20 -11.52
C SER A 160 -16.84 -10.80 -10.33
N GLN A 161 -15.55 -11.08 -10.48
CA GLN A 161 -14.76 -11.77 -9.45
C GLN A 161 -14.28 -10.82 -8.36
N ALA A 162 -14.10 -9.55 -8.72
CA ALA A 162 -13.77 -8.51 -7.78
C ALA A 162 -14.92 -8.34 -6.75
N ALA A 163 -16.19 -8.56 -7.15
CA ALA A 163 -17.33 -8.55 -6.23
C ALA A 163 -17.27 -9.69 -5.18
N ASP A 164 -16.72 -10.85 -5.55
CA ASP A 164 -16.57 -12.01 -4.66
C ASP A 164 -15.48 -11.78 -3.60
N ILE A 165 -14.43 -11.02 -3.95
CA ILE A 165 -13.34 -10.62 -3.03
C ILE A 165 -13.85 -9.73 -1.89
N LEU A 166 -15.00 -9.09 -2.05
CA LEU A 166 -15.59 -8.19 -1.05
C LEU A 166 -16.67 -8.84 -0.21
N THR A 167 -17.32 -9.88 -0.73
CA THR A 167 -18.60 -10.34 -0.21
C THR A 167 -18.53 -11.62 0.60
N ASN A 168 -17.36 -12.24 0.76
CA ASN A 168 -17.27 -13.56 1.39
C ASN A 168 -16.34 -13.63 2.61
N GLY A 169 -16.77 -13.08 3.76
CA GLY A 169 -16.15 -13.37 5.06
C GLY A 169 -14.74 -12.83 5.31
N MET A 170 -14.17 -12.09 4.35
CA MET A 170 -12.79 -11.59 4.40
C MET A 170 -12.63 -10.22 5.08
N ARG A 171 -13.70 -9.59 5.58
CA ARG A 171 -13.67 -8.32 6.35
C ARG A 171 -13.11 -7.09 5.61
N ASN A 172 -13.10 -7.08 4.28
CA ASN A 172 -12.75 -5.88 3.53
C ASN A 172 -13.85 -4.81 3.71
N ILE A 173 -13.46 -3.54 3.79
CA ILE A 173 -14.37 -2.41 4.04
C ILE A 173 -14.15 -1.29 3.01
N ALA A 174 -15.23 -0.60 2.62
CA ALA A 174 -15.16 0.63 1.84
C ALA A 174 -15.63 1.80 2.71
N ALA A 175 -14.69 2.62 3.17
CA ALA A 175 -14.95 3.75 4.04
C ALA A 175 -13.78 4.72 4.03
N ASN A 176 -14.02 5.98 4.39
CA ASN A 176 -12.95 6.96 4.53
C ASN A 176 -11.99 6.53 5.66
N PRO A 177 -10.68 6.35 5.39
CA PRO A 177 -9.70 5.97 6.41
C PRO A 177 -9.40 7.10 7.40
N LEU A 178 -9.86 8.32 7.16
CA LEU A 178 -9.63 9.49 8.01
C LEU A 178 -8.14 9.71 8.31
N LEU A 179 -7.28 9.60 7.30
CA LEU A 179 -5.84 9.87 7.44
C LEU A 179 -5.58 11.37 7.68
N ARG A 180 -4.45 11.71 8.31
CA ARG A 180 -4.10 13.10 8.63
C ARG A 180 -3.62 13.90 7.42
N ASN A 181 -2.36 13.74 7.01
CA ASN A 181 -1.75 14.41 5.87
C ASN A 181 -1.04 13.37 4.99
N ILE A 182 -1.40 13.28 3.72
CA ILE A 182 -0.87 12.27 2.78
C ILE A 182 -0.26 12.92 1.54
N ARG A 183 0.34 14.10 1.70
CA ARG A 183 0.97 14.88 0.63
C ARG A 183 2.49 14.87 0.76
N PHE A 184 3.19 14.98 -0.37
CA PHE A 184 4.64 15.16 -0.44
C PHE A 184 5.10 16.46 0.24
N GLU A 185 4.35 17.55 -0.02
CA GLU A 185 4.67 18.89 0.43
C GLU A 185 4.55 19.01 1.97
N GLY A 186 5.68 18.85 2.67
CA GLY A 186 5.79 19.19 4.10
C GLY A 186 5.66 18.02 5.09
N ASN A 187 6.32 16.89 4.81
CA ASN A 187 6.35 15.70 5.67
C ASN A 187 4.96 15.03 5.81
N PRO A 188 4.69 13.92 5.10
CA PRO A 188 3.43 13.22 5.24
C PRO A 188 3.24 12.68 6.67
N ASP A 189 2.01 12.79 7.16
CA ASP A 189 1.50 12.13 8.35
C ASP A 189 0.33 11.20 7.95
N PRO A 190 0.62 9.98 7.49
CA PRO A 190 -0.39 9.03 7.06
C PRO A 190 -1.08 8.31 8.24
N ARG A 191 -0.90 8.75 9.48
CA ARG A 191 -1.61 8.16 10.63
C ARG A 191 -3.12 8.39 10.50
N PRO A 192 -3.96 7.39 10.84
CA PRO A 192 -5.40 7.57 10.98
C PRO A 192 -5.74 8.50 12.15
N ARG A 193 -6.80 9.30 11.99
CA ARG A 193 -7.40 10.12 13.05
C ARG A 193 -8.34 9.29 13.92
N ASP A 194 -8.67 9.84 15.10
CA ASP A 194 -9.69 9.29 15.97
C ASP A 194 -11.03 9.09 15.23
N GLY A 195 -11.65 7.93 15.44
CA GLY A 195 -12.88 7.53 14.75
C GLY A 195 -12.64 6.88 13.37
N SER A 196 -11.40 6.73 12.93
CA SER A 196 -11.07 6.00 11.70
C SER A 196 -11.61 4.55 11.75
N PRO A 197 -12.27 4.07 10.67
CA PRO A 197 -12.60 2.65 10.50
C PRO A 197 -11.38 1.73 10.60
N ALA A 198 -10.19 2.25 10.25
CA ALA A 198 -8.94 1.52 10.32
C ALA A 198 -8.49 1.19 11.75
N LEU A 199 -9.01 1.92 12.75
CA LEU A 199 -8.67 1.78 14.17
C LEU A 199 -9.74 1.05 14.98
N MET A 200 -10.87 0.67 14.36
CA MET A 200 -11.96 0.01 15.09
C MET A 200 -11.51 -1.35 15.63
N VAL A 201 -12.00 -1.72 16.82
CA VAL A 201 -11.68 -3.01 17.43
C VAL A 201 -12.08 -4.15 16.49
N GLY A 202 -11.12 -5.01 16.15
CA GLY A 202 -11.33 -6.13 15.24
C GLY A 202 -11.33 -5.77 13.76
N ALA A 203 -10.99 -4.53 13.40
CA ALA A 203 -10.80 -4.10 12.01
C ALA A 203 -9.65 -4.86 11.35
N GLY A 204 -8.46 -4.85 11.96
CA GLY A 204 -7.30 -5.59 11.47
C GLY A 204 -7.24 -7.04 11.95
N LEU A 205 -6.60 -7.88 11.14
CA LEU A 205 -6.10 -9.21 11.50
C LEU A 205 -4.80 -9.09 12.31
N THR A 206 -4.47 -10.12 13.08
CA THR A 206 -3.17 -10.22 13.74
C THR A 206 -2.15 -10.89 12.79
N PRO A 207 -1.03 -10.21 12.47
CA PRO A 207 0.05 -10.81 11.68
C PRO A 207 0.66 -12.04 12.40
N PRO A 208 1.09 -13.08 11.67
CA PRO A 208 1.80 -14.21 12.27
C PRO A 208 3.13 -13.77 12.91
N SER A 209 3.43 -14.25 14.12
CA SER A 209 4.63 -13.85 14.89
C SER A 209 5.97 -14.21 14.24
N SER A 210 5.97 -15.08 13.23
CA SER A 210 7.17 -15.53 12.51
C SER A 210 7.60 -14.65 11.34
N ASP A 211 6.81 -13.64 10.98
CA ASP A 211 6.84 -12.98 9.67
C ASP A 211 7.27 -11.49 9.75
N VAL A 212 7.93 -11.09 10.85
CA VAL A 212 8.64 -9.81 11.16
C VAL A 212 7.82 -8.71 11.90
N SER A 213 8.35 -8.33 13.08
CA SER A 213 8.06 -7.19 14.00
C SER A 213 6.62 -6.83 14.43
N SER A 214 6.35 -7.13 15.71
CA SER A 214 5.32 -6.61 16.63
C SER A 214 3.83 -6.94 16.39
N PRO A 215 3.12 -7.44 17.43
CA PRO A 215 1.67 -7.67 17.41
C PRO A 215 0.84 -6.38 17.59
N GLU A 216 1.29 -5.21 17.11
CA GLU A 216 0.46 -3.98 17.18
C GLU A 216 -0.83 -4.11 16.35
N GLY A 217 -0.94 -5.18 15.55
CA GLY A 217 -2.03 -5.49 14.64
C GLY A 217 -3.37 -5.84 15.29
N SER A 218 -4.17 -4.79 15.50
CA SER A 218 -5.61 -4.84 15.25
C SER A 218 -6.10 -3.66 14.39
N PHE A 219 -5.19 -2.98 13.67
CA PHE A 219 -5.51 -1.85 12.79
C PHE A 219 -5.21 -2.17 11.31
N ILE A 220 -5.84 -1.41 10.42
CA ILE A 220 -5.67 -1.45 8.96
C ILE A 220 -4.77 -0.28 8.53
N GLY A 221 -3.91 -0.50 7.55
CA GLY A 221 -2.91 0.45 7.06
C GLY A 221 -1.54 0.27 7.70
N GLY A 222 -0.56 1.04 7.22
CA GLY A 222 0.82 1.01 7.70
C GLY A 222 1.07 1.71 9.02
N PHE A 223 0.10 2.45 9.55
CA PHE A 223 0.31 3.36 10.67
C PHE A 223 -0.73 3.14 11.77
N SER A 224 -0.28 3.10 13.02
CA SER A 224 -1.18 3.19 14.16
C SER A 224 -1.64 4.64 14.35
N ALA A 225 -2.57 4.88 15.29
CA ALA A 225 -3.01 6.24 15.61
C ALA A 225 -1.89 7.13 16.19
N THR A 226 -0.86 6.50 16.76
CA THR A 226 0.15 7.19 17.57
C THR A 226 1.55 7.15 16.97
N ASP A 227 1.87 6.14 16.16
CA ASP A 227 3.20 5.93 15.62
C ASP A 227 3.30 6.39 14.16
N ASN A 228 4.13 7.41 13.92
CA ASN A 228 4.52 7.85 12.58
C ASN A 228 5.98 7.45 12.35
N TRP A 229 6.18 6.20 11.99
CA TRP A 229 7.51 5.64 11.79
C TRP A 229 8.27 6.22 10.58
N LEU A 230 7.68 7.15 9.81
CA LEU A 230 8.38 7.86 8.72
C LEU A 230 9.45 8.83 9.24
N GLU A 231 9.28 9.33 10.46
CA GLU A 231 10.16 10.32 11.06
C GLU A 231 11.61 9.79 11.17
N GLU A 232 12.61 10.68 11.13
CA GLU A 232 14.05 10.40 11.35
C GLU A 232 14.85 9.73 10.23
N TRP A 233 14.20 9.18 9.20
CA TRP A 233 14.94 8.49 8.13
C TRP A 233 14.38 8.63 6.72
N THR A 234 13.18 9.20 6.55
CA THR A 234 12.58 9.43 5.23
C THR A 234 12.76 10.86 4.74
N PHE A 235 12.65 11.04 3.42
CA PHE A 235 12.79 12.32 2.74
C PHE A 235 11.64 12.53 1.74
N PHE A 236 10.93 13.65 1.81
CA PHE A 236 9.81 13.97 0.89
C PHE A 236 9.92 15.37 0.26
N GLY A 237 11.12 15.98 0.30
CA GLY A 237 11.35 17.36 -0.13
C GLY A 237 12.43 18.06 0.70
N SER A 238 12.66 19.37 0.47
CA SER A 238 13.83 20.08 1.01
C SER A 238 14.00 19.98 2.54
N GLU A 239 15.23 19.71 2.98
CA GLU A 239 15.64 19.49 4.38
C GLU A 239 15.30 20.65 5.36
N ASP A 240 14.89 21.82 4.87
CA ASP A 240 14.59 23.00 5.71
C ASP A 240 13.31 22.86 6.56
N ASN A 241 12.51 21.82 6.37
CA ASN A 241 11.29 21.52 7.14
C ASN A 241 11.45 20.31 8.10
N TYR A 242 12.68 19.89 8.39
CA TYR A 242 12.92 18.88 9.40
C TYR A 242 12.76 19.51 10.81
N ASP A 243 11.52 19.63 11.30
CA ASP A 243 11.28 20.02 12.70
C ASP A 243 11.57 18.83 13.61
N ALA A 244 12.73 18.87 14.27
CA ALA A 244 13.13 17.88 15.25
C ALA A 244 12.35 17.98 16.58
N ASP A 245 11.39 18.90 16.70
CA ASP A 245 10.55 19.11 17.88
C ASP A 245 9.05 19.19 17.53
N PRO A 246 8.27 18.11 17.72
CA PRO A 246 6.84 18.08 17.39
C PRO A 246 5.97 19.03 18.23
N SER A 247 6.55 19.78 19.18
CA SER A 247 5.82 20.76 19.99
C SER A 247 5.68 22.14 19.34
N ASN A 248 6.33 22.40 18.20
CA ASN A 248 6.42 23.73 17.61
C ASN A 248 5.60 23.93 16.32
N ASP A 249 4.84 22.92 15.91
CA ASP A 249 3.98 22.94 14.72
C ASP A 249 2.70 23.78 14.97
N THR A 250 2.84 25.11 14.97
CA THR A 250 1.69 26.01 14.89
C THR A 250 1.31 26.21 13.42
N ILE A 251 0.18 25.61 13.02
CA ILE A 251 -0.46 25.82 11.72
C ILE A 251 -0.74 27.32 11.53
N THR A 252 0.09 28.01 10.74
CA THR A 252 -0.28 29.30 10.16
C THR A 252 -0.86 29.06 8.78
N PRO A 253 -2.11 29.46 8.50
CA PRO A 253 -2.67 29.39 7.15
C PRO A 253 -1.85 30.27 6.20
N ASP A 254 -1.59 29.76 4.99
CA ASP A 254 -1.01 30.56 3.90
C ASP A 254 -1.92 31.77 3.62
N PRO A 255 -1.40 33.01 3.70
CA PRO A 255 -2.19 34.21 3.40
C PRO A 255 -2.65 34.32 1.94
N ASN A 256 -2.25 33.42 1.04
CA ASN A 256 -2.57 33.47 -0.38
C ASN A 256 -3.66 32.49 -0.85
N GLU A 257 -4.22 31.64 0.02
CA GLU A 257 -5.29 30.74 -0.41
C GLU A 257 -6.67 31.41 -0.38
N THR A 258 -7.27 31.56 -1.56
CA THR A 258 -8.69 31.91 -1.72
C THR A 258 -9.54 30.67 -1.38
N PRO A 259 -10.57 30.76 -0.51
CA PRO A 259 -11.36 29.59 -0.13
C PRO A 259 -12.14 29.03 -1.32
N ILE A 260 -12.00 27.74 -1.59
CA ILE A 260 -12.88 27.02 -2.51
C ILE A 260 -14.26 26.94 -1.84
N ALA A 261 -15.26 27.55 -2.50
CA ALA A 261 -16.62 27.64 -2.00
C ALA A 261 -17.30 26.27 -1.90
N GLN A 262 -18.16 26.14 -0.88
CA GLN A 262 -18.96 24.96 -0.50
C GLN A 262 -19.93 24.48 -1.58
#